data_AF-A0A9W4HQX0-F1
#
_entry.id   AF-A0A9W4HQX0-F1
#
_cell.length_a   1.000
_cell.length_b   1.000
_cell.length_c   1.000
_cell.angle_alpha   90.00
_cell.angle_beta   90.00
_cell.angle_gamma   90.00
#
_symmetry.space_group_name_H-M   'P 1'
#
loop_
_entity.id
_entity.type
_entity.pdbx_description
1 polymer ?
#
loop_
_entity_poly.entity_id
_entity_poly.type
_entity_poly.pdbx_seq_one_letter_code
_entity_poly.pdbx_strand_id
1 'polypeptide(L)'
;MAFATVAYCLSAYIAGPLSIPPSSQPDLSYVDDIYDPNLDPNLLDSEQTTTSVIDPEFTQPALVNSSLQRVGPDRRKQFVLYNAMNNASKVKFIEWWRTTVRGGDQEAQRKVRWDAKHISDIWKGFDQVAHHITGEPMVMCRSCGILLSHPHSKQTGTNSMKRHQSSGKCQKGLRNQATQQSIKQTIQHAAVSIIYACSLDYN
;
A
#
# COMPACT_ATOMS: atom_id res chain seq x y z
N MET A 1 -31.00 -5.13 57.52
CA MET A 1 -31.98 -5.69 56.58
C MET A 1 -31.18 -6.17 55.37
N ALA A 2 -30.68 -7.41 55.42
CA ALA A 2 -31.30 -8.62 54.84
C ALA A 2 -31.26 -8.61 53.29
N PHE A 3 -30.41 -9.49 52.75
CA PHE A 3 -30.07 -9.69 51.35
C PHE A 3 -31.22 -10.31 50.53
N ALA A 4 -31.27 -10.03 49.23
CA ALA A 4 -31.91 -10.90 48.24
C ALA A 4 -31.20 -10.79 46.89
N THR A 5 -30.24 -11.69 46.67
CA THR A 5 -29.66 -12.00 45.36
C THR A 5 -30.54 -13.07 44.72
N VAL A 6 -31.13 -12.81 43.56
CA VAL A 6 -31.86 -13.85 42.81
C VAL A 6 -30.92 -14.43 41.77
N ALA A 7 -30.46 -15.65 42.05
CA ALA A 7 -29.79 -16.53 41.11
C ALA A 7 -30.85 -17.26 40.28
N TYR A 8 -30.71 -17.23 38.95
CA TYR A 8 -31.39 -18.18 38.08
C TYR A 8 -30.38 -19.22 37.60
N CYS A 9 -30.67 -20.46 37.96
CA CYS A 9 -29.92 -21.65 37.62
C CYS A 9 -30.35 -22.24 36.27
N LEU A 10 -29.34 -22.78 35.58
CA LEU A 10 -29.33 -24.05 34.83
C LEU A 10 -30.26 -24.24 33.63
N SER A 11 -29.65 -24.34 32.45
CA SER A 11 -29.89 -25.48 31.56
C SER A 11 -28.58 -25.83 30.84
N ALA A 12 -27.82 -26.74 31.47
CA ALA A 12 -26.77 -27.50 30.82
C ALA A 12 -27.41 -28.67 30.08
N TYR A 13 -27.21 -28.78 28.77
CA TYR A 13 -27.45 -30.01 28.03
C TYR A 13 -26.10 -30.71 27.83
N ILE A 14 -25.98 -31.90 28.40
CA ILE A 14 -24.82 -32.78 28.31
C ILE A 14 -25.00 -33.74 27.12
N ALA A 15 -23.91 -33.87 26.35
CA ALA A 15 -23.40 -34.99 25.55
C ALA A 15 -24.36 -35.92 24.79
N GLY A 16 -24.09 -36.04 23.48
CA GLY A 16 -24.27 -37.27 22.72
C GLY A 16 -23.05 -37.47 21.79
N PRO A 17 -22.35 -38.62 21.83
CA PRO A 17 -21.24 -38.90 20.92
C PRO A 17 -21.67 -39.67 19.67
N LEU A 18 -20.89 -39.47 18.61
CA LEU A 18 -20.61 -40.38 17.48
C LEU A 18 -21.78 -40.81 16.57
N SER A 19 -21.67 -40.47 15.27
CA SER A 19 -21.74 -41.45 14.17
C SER A 19 -21.33 -40.78 12.85
N ILE A 20 -20.12 -41.08 12.41
CA ILE A 20 -19.63 -40.82 11.04
C ILE A 20 -20.09 -42.01 10.19
N PRO A 21 -20.84 -41.82 9.09
CA PRO A 21 -21.05 -42.89 8.13
C PRO A 21 -19.83 -43.05 7.20
N PRO A 22 -19.46 -44.29 6.85
CA PRO A 22 -18.25 -44.61 6.10
C PRO A 22 -18.38 -44.38 4.60
N SER A 23 -17.19 -44.21 4.01
CA SER A 23 -16.82 -44.36 2.61
C SER A 23 -17.66 -45.37 1.82
N SER A 24 -18.03 -45.00 0.60
CA SER A 24 -18.44 -45.93 -0.46
C SER A 24 -18.04 -45.33 -1.81
N GLN A 25 -16.77 -45.54 -2.18
CA GLN A 25 -16.39 -45.61 -3.59
C GLN A 25 -16.93 -46.91 -4.18
N PRO A 26 -17.48 -46.90 -5.40
CA PRO A 26 -17.44 -48.07 -6.25
C PRO A 26 -16.14 -48.11 -7.05
N ASP A 27 -15.52 -49.28 -6.96
CA ASP A 27 -14.32 -49.77 -7.60
C ASP A 27 -14.55 -50.08 -9.10
N LEU A 28 -13.42 -50.21 -9.79
CA LEU A 28 -13.13 -50.29 -11.21
C LEU A 28 -13.95 -51.31 -12.02
N SER A 29 -14.17 -50.98 -13.30
CA SER A 29 -14.18 -51.98 -14.36
C SER A 29 -13.34 -51.51 -15.55
N TYR A 30 -12.11 -52.03 -15.54
CA TYR A 30 -11.22 -52.36 -16.64
C TYR A 30 -11.92 -52.55 -18.01
N VAL A 31 -11.42 -51.85 -19.04
CA VAL A 31 -11.28 -52.37 -20.40
C VAL A 31 -10.05 -51.74 -21.06
N ASP A 32 -9.10 -52.63 -21.31
CA ASP A 32 -8.05 -52.71 -22.33
C ASP A 32 -7.55 -51.47 -23.09
N ASP A 33 -6.24 -51.27 -22.92
CA ASP A 33 -5.23 -50.92 -23.92
C ASP A 33 -5.67 -50.75 -25.38
N ILE A 34 -5.42 -49.55 -25.91
CA ILE A 34 -4.86 -49.40 -27.25
C ILE A 34 -3.60 -48.54 -27.12
N TYR A 35 -2.50 -49.23 -26.87
CA TYR A 35 -1.15 -48.78 -27.20
C TYR A 35 -1.10 -48.61 -28.74
N ASP A 36 -0.92 -47.40 -29.26
CA ASP A 36 -0.63 -47.17 -30.68
C ASP A 36 0.90 -47.14 -30.86
N PRO A 37 1.52 -48.18 -31.45
CA PRO A 37 2.95 -48.25 -31.68
C PRO A 37 3.24 -47.80 -33.12
N ASN A 38 3.22 -46.49 -33.38
CA ASN A 38 3.75 -45.92 -34.62
C ASN A 38 4.63 -44.69 -34.35
N LEU A 39 5.59 -44.87 -33.44
CA LEU A 39 6.81 -44.07 -33.46
C LEU A 39 7.65 -44.55 -34.65
N ASP A 40 7.61 -43.82 -35.76
CA ASP A 40 8.64 -43.90 -36.80
C ASP A 40 9.81 -42.96 -36.43
N PRO A 41 11.00 -43.49 -36.10
CA PRO A 41 12.17 -42.70 -35.80
C PRO A 41 13.07 -42.69 -37.05
N ASN A 42 12.93 -41.67 -37.91
CA ASN A 42 13.99 -41.04 -38.72
C ASN A 42 13.38 -40.34 -39.96
N LEU A 43 13.31 -39.01 -39.93
CA LEU A 43 13.62 -38.23 -41.13
C LEU A 43 14.32 -36.94 -40.71
N LEU A 44 15.63 -36.96 -40.95
CA LEU A 44 16.55 -35.84 -40.89
C LEU A 44 16.14 -34.70 -41.83
N ASP A 45 16.57 -33.51 -41.42
CA ASP A 45 17.00 -32.37 -42.23
C ASP A 45 15.98 -31.63 -43.11
N SER A 46 15.56 -30.48 -42.58
CA SER A 46 15.50 -29.27 -43.41
C SER A 46 15.87 -28.07 -42.56
N GLU A 47 17.14 -27.68 -42.66
CA GLU A 47 17.59 -26.33 -42.32
C GLU A 47 16.88 -25.31 -43.20
N GLN A 48 16.07 -24.43 -42.61
CA GLN A 48 15.84 -23.10 -43.17
C GLN A 48 15.83 -22.04 -42.05
N THR A 49 16.97 -21.36 -41.98
CA THR A 49 17.19 -20.04 -41.41
C THR A 49 15.99 -19.12 -41.64
N THR A 50 15.26 -18.79 -40.57
CA THR A 50 14.35 -17.65 -40.56
C THR A 50 14.67 -16.78 -39.35
N THR A 51 15.51 -15.81 -39.67
CA THR A 51 15.71 -14.49 -39.08
C THR A 51 14.95 -14.22 -37.78
N SER A 52 15.74 -14.00 -36.73
CA SER A 52 15.36 -13.38 -35.46
C SER A 52 14.58 -12.08 -35.66
N VAL A 53 13.25 -12.17 -35.67
CA VAL A 53 12.39 -11.03 -35.35
C VAL A 53 12.31 -10.97 -33.83
N ILE A 54 13.31 -10.33 -33.24
CA ILE A 54 13.23 -9.87 -31.86
C ILE A 54 12.21 -8.73 -31.88
N ASP A 55 10.98 -9.01 -31.47
CA ASP A 55 10.02 -8.00 -31.05
C ASP A 55 10.69 -7.07 -30.03
N PRO A 56 10.85 -5.76 -30.30
CA PRO A 56 11.12 -4.79 -29.27
C PRO A 56 9.80 -4.14 -28.82
N GLU A 57 8.75 -4.93 -28.63
CA GLU A 57 7.53 -4.48 -27.93
C GLU A 57 7.58 -4.86 -26.45
N PHE A 58 8.74 -4.64 -25.83
CA PHE A 58 8.86 -4.42 -24.40
C PHE A 58 9.50 -3.07 -24.14
N THR A 59 9.05 -2.06 -24.89
CA THR A 59 9.37 -0.67 -24.61
C THR A 59 8.53 -0.24 -23.41
N GLN A 60 9.17 -0.32 -22.23
CA GLN A 60 9.04 0.64 -21.14
C GLN A 60 7.63 0.73 -20.48
N PRO A 61 7.50 0.43 -19.17
CA PRO A 61 6.29 0.81 -18.44
C PRO A 61 6.10 2.31 -18.65
N ALA A 62 4.96 2.67 -19.23
CA ALA A 62 4.60 4.04 -19.59
C ALA A 62 5.25 5.02 -18.62
N LEU A 63 6.14 5.85 -19.16
CA LEU A 63 6.68 7.01 -18.47
C LEU A 63 5.53 8.00 -18.32
N VAL A 64 4.56 7.66 -17.46
CA VAL A 64 3.61 8.62 -16.94
C VAL A 64 4.51 9.56 -16.17
N ASN A 65 4.81 10.71 -16.78
CA ASN A 65 5.43 11.85 -16.11
C ASN A 65 4.52 12.19 -14.93
N SER A 66 4.71 11.47 -13.83
CA SER A 66 3.89 11.58 -12.64
C SER A 66 4.35 12.84 -11.95
N SER A 67 3.85 13.96 -12.45
CA SER A 67 3.94 15.27 -11.81
C SER A 67 3.39 15.24 -10.37
N LEU A 68 2.68 14.17 -10.01
CA LEU A 68 2.25 13.88 -8.66
C LEU A 68 3.35 13.17 -7.87
N GLN A 69 3.68 13.74 -6.73
CA GLN A 69 4.72 13.25 -5.83
C GLN A 69 4.28 11.93 -5.20
N ARG A 70 5.09 10.88 -5.38
CA ARG A 70 4.91 9.60 -4.71
C ARG A 70 5.64 9.56 -3.36
N VAL A 71 4.96 9.10 -2.33
CA VAL A 71 5.42 8.97 -0.95
C VAL A 71 5.06 7.61 -0.39
N GLY A 72 5.70 7.23 0.71
CA GLY A 72 5.43 5.97 1.39
C GLY A 72 6.60 5.58 2.28
N PRO A 73 6.33 4.84 3.38
CA PRO A 73 7.39 4.22 4.17
C PRO A 73 8.13 3.13 3.38
N ASP A 74 7.47 2.54 2.37
CA ASP A 74 8.02 1.49 1.53
C ASP A 74 8.78 2.05 0.31
N ARG A 75 9.77 1.28 -0.18
CA ARG A 75 10.58 1.59 -1.37
C ARG A 75 9.72 1.80 -2.63
N ARG A 76 8.56 1.15 -2.68
CA ARG A 76 7.61 1.23 -3.81
C ARG A 76 6.81 2.54 -3.86
N LYS A 77 6.89 3.40 -2.83
CA LYS A 77 6.20 4.70 -2.74
C LYS A 77 4.76 4.62 -3.28
N GLN A 78 3.97 3.73 -2.66
CA GLN A 78 2.63 3.35 -3.14
C GLN A 78 1.57 4.45 -2.95
N PHE A 79 1.92 5.61 -2.39
CA PHE A 79 0.99 6.67 -2.09
C PHE A 79 1.30 7.91 -2.91
N VAL A 80 0.27 8.60 -3.35
CA VAL A 80 0.37 9.87 -4.05
C VAL A 80 0.02 10.97 -3.05
N LEU A 81 0.89 11.98 -2.96
CA LEU A 81 0.74 13.09 -2.02
C LEU A 81 -0.21 14.16 -2.57
N TYR A 82 -1.15 14.57 -1.76
CA TYR A 82 -1.92 15.78 -2.00
C TYR A 82 -1.14 17.00 -1.51
N ASN A 83 -0.58 17.79 -2.44
CA ASN A 83 0.15 19.01 -2.11
C ASN A 83 -0.81 20.22 -2.12
N ALA A 84 -1.16 20.70 -0.92
CA ALA A 84 -2.03 21.87 -0.75
C ALA A 84 -1.36 23.21 -1.09
N MET A 85 -0.02 23.27 -1.21
CA MET A 85 0.72 24.52 -1.44
C MET A 85 0.74 24.95 -2.91
N ASN A 86 0.52 24.02 -3.85
CA ASN A 86 0.54 24.30 -5.28
C ASN A 86 -0.80 23.98 -5.90
N ASN A 87 -1.53 25.01 -6.34
CA ASN A 87 -2.85 24.88 -6.97
C ASN A 87 -2.81 23.97 -8.22
N ALA A 88 -1.76 24.05 -9.04
CA ALA A 88 -1.64 23.20 -10.24
C ALA A 88 -1.47 21.72 -9.86
N SER A 89 -0.65 21.44 -8.84
CA SER A 89 -0.48 20.07 -8.32
C SER A 89 -1.76 19.54 -7.67
N LYS A 90 -2.52 20.40 -6.97
CA LYS A 90 -3.83 20.07 -6.38
C LYS A 90 -4.81 19.62 -7.46
N VAL A 91 -4.96 20.40 -8.54
CA VAL A 91 -5.91 20.08 -9.63
C VAL A 91 -5.53 18.75 -10.28
N LYS A 92 -4.25 18.58 -10.64
CA LYS A 92 -3.75 17.32 -11.21
C LYS A 92 -3.98 16.13 -10.29
N PHE A 93 -3.81 16.32 -8.97
CA PHE A 93 -4.07 15.27 -8.00
C PHE A 93 -5.54 14.87 -7.99
N ILE A 94 -6.45 15.85 -7.96
CA ILE A 94 -7.90 15.57 -7.90
C ILE A 94 -8.37 14.91 -9.20
N GLU A 95 -7.88 15.38 -10.35
CA GLU A 95 -8.17 14.78 -11.66
C GLU A 95 -7.69 13.33 -11.72
N TRP A 96 -6.44 13.07 -11.36
CA TRP A 96 -5.92 11.72 -11.26
C TRP A 96 -6.71 10.86 -10.26
N TRP A 97 -7.01 11.39 -9.07
CA TRP A 97 -7.71 10.62 -8.05
C TRP A 97 -9.09 10.17 -8.54
N ARG A 98 -9.81 11.02 -9.27
CA ARG A 98 -11.10 10.68 -9.88
C ARG A 98 -11.04 9.53 -10.90
N THR A 99 -9.88 9.25 -11.48
CA THR A 99 -9.73 8.09 -12.40
C THR A 99 -9.47 6.78 -11.66
N THR A 100 -9.20 6.82 -10.35
CA THR A 100 -8.99 5.61 -9.53
C THR A 100 -10.31 4.92 -9.17
N VAL A 101 -10.24 3.65 -8.78
CA VAL A 101 -11.40 2.87 -8.34
C VAL A 101 -12.18 3.60 -7.24
N ARG A 102 -11.48 4.11 -6.23
CA ARG A 102 -12.14 4.81 -5.11
C ARG A 102 -12.56 6.23 -5.46
N GLY A 103 -11.79 6.96 -6.25
CA GLY A 103 -12.15 8.33 -6.61
C GLY A 103 -13.23 8.43 -7.68
N GLY A 104 -13.45 7.38 -8.48
CA GLY A 104 -14.58 7.30 -9.43
C GLY A 104 -15.94 7.10 -8.75
N ASP A 105 -15.95 6.57 -7.52
CA ASP A 105 -17.16 6.39 -6.71
C ASP A 105 -17.72 7.76 -6.25
N GLN A 106 -18.96 8.04 -6.62
CA GLN A 106 -19.65 9.28 -6.26
C GLN A 106 -19.79 9.46 -4.74
N GLU A 107 -19.97 8.37 -4.00
CA GLU A 107 -20.09 8.43 -2.53
C GLU A 107 -18.76 8.86 -1.91
N ALA A 108 -17.65 8.29 -2.38
CA ALA A 108 -16.32 8.65 -1.94
C ALA A 108 -15.98 10.12 -2.29
N GLN A 109 -16.35 10.60 -3.48
CA GLN A 109 -16.16 12.00 -3.86
C GLN A 109 -16.93 12.98 -2.96
N ARG A 110 -18.15 12.62 -2.51
CA ARG A 110 -18.94 13.45 -1.58
C ARG A 110 -18.35 13.45 -0.17
N LYS A 111 -17.84 12.31 0.28
CA LYS A 111 -17.26 12.15 1.63
C LYS A 111 -15.88 12.79 1.75
N VAL A 112 -15.01 12.61 0.76
CA VAL A 112 -13.60 12.97 0.84
C VAL A 112 -13.37 14.33 0.21
N ARG A 113 -13.40 15.36 1.06
CA ARG A 113 -13.04 16.73 0.67
C ARG A 113 -11.56 16.99 0.89
N TRP A 114 -10.74 16.79 -0.15
CA TRP A 114 -9.28 16.98 -0.11
C TRP A 114 -8.85 18.40 0.24
N ASP A 115 -9.64 19.38 -0.16
CA ASP A 115 -9.39 20.81 0.03
C ASP A 115 -10.22 21.44 1.14
N ALA A 116 -10.78 20.62 2.03
CA ALA A 116 -11.43 21.11 3.22
C ALA A 116 -10.45 21.93 4.08
N LYS A 117 -10.92 23.09 4.55
CA LYS A 117 -10.18 23.88 5.53
C LYS A 117 -10.21 23.17 6.88
N HIS A 118 -9.04 22.71 7.30
CA HIS A 118 -8.87 22.02 8.57
C HIS A 118 -8.66 23.01 9.70
N ILE A 119 -9.55 22.99 10.71
CA ILE A 119 -9.51 23.94 11.84
C ILE A 119 -8.54 23.48 12.94
N SER A 120 -8.42 22.17 13.18
CA SER A 120 -7.60 21.64 14.27
C SER A 120 -6.11 21.60 13.93
N ASP A 121 -5.26 21.99 14.87
CA ASP A 121 -3.80 21.96 14.72
C ASP A 121 -3.21 20.57 14.46
N ILE A 122 -3.94 19.50 14.80
CA ILE A 122 -3.52 18.11 14.56
C ILE A 122 -3.08 17.90 13.11
N TRP A 123 -3.75 18.53 12.15
CA TRP A 123 -3.43 18.42 10.72
C TRP A 123 -2.04 18.93 10.34
N LYS A 124 -1.40 19.78 11.14
CA LYS A 124 -0.02 20.24 10.87
C LYS A 124 1.00 19.10 10.90
N GLY A 125 0.69 18.02 11.61
CA GLY A 125 1.56 16.84 11.72
C GLY A 125 1.30 15.76 10.66
N PHE A 126 0.38 15.99 9.72
CA PHE A 126 -0.02 14.97 8.75
C PHE A 126 -0.11 15.51 7.33
N ASP A 127 0.15 14.62 6.38
CA ASP A 127 -0.04 14.86 4.96
C ASP A 127 -1.20 14.01 4.43
N GLN A 128 -2.04 14.62 3.60
CA GLN A 128 -3.11 13.89 2.91
C GLN A 128 -2.52 13.11 1.74
N VAL A 129 -2.88 11.84 1.63
CA VAL A 129 -2.36 10.95 0.58
C VAL A 129 -3.45 10.03 0.05
N ALA A 130 -3.31 9.53 -1.18
CA ALA A 130 -4.16 8.47 -1.72
C ALA A 130 -3.30 7.29 -2.17
N HIS A 131 -3.82 6.07 -2.01
CA HIS A 131 -3.15 4.89 -2.56
C HIS A 131 -3.09 4.96 -4.10
N HIS A 132 -1.95 4.65 -4.69
CA HIS A 132 -1.70 4.83 -6.12
C HIS A 132 -2.62 3.99 -7.03
N ILE A 133 -2.93 2.76 -6.62
CA ILE A 133 -3.75 1.83 -7.42
C ILE A 133 -5.24 2.02 -7.08
N THR A 134 -5.62 1.73 -5.83
CA THR A 134 -7.01 1.78 -5.39
C THR A 134 -7.59 3.20 -5.27
N GLY A 135 -6.75 4.22 -5.06
CA GLY A 135 -7.21 5.57 -4.73
C GLY A 135 -7.68 5.75 -3.28
N GLU A 136 -7.46 4.78 -2.40
CA GLU A 136 -7.96 4.86 -1.02
C GLU A 136 -7.37 6.08 -0.28
N PRO A 137 -8.20 6.98 0.25
CA PRO A 137 -7.75 8.19 0.94
C PRO A 137 -7.21 7.86 2.32
N MET A 138 -6.04 8.39 2.61
CA MET A 138 -5.33 8.20 3.88
C MET A 138 -4.62 9.49 4.31
N VAL A 139 -4.11 9.47 5.54
CA VAL A 139 -3.23 10.51 6.06
C VAL A 139 -1.91 9.88 6.52
N MET A 140 -0.80 10.49 6.15
CA MET A 140 0.54 10.05 6.52
C MET A 140 1.07 10.96 7.62
N CYS A 141 1.56 10.37 8.72
CA CYS A 141 2.22 11.14 9.77
C CYS A 141 3.57 11.67 9.28
N ARG A 142 3.81 12.97 9.40
CA ARG A 142 5.08 13.61 9.02
C ARG A 142 6.24 13.16 9.88
N SER A 143 5.99 12.84 11.15
CA SER A 143 7.03 12.50 12.12
C SER A 143 7.52 11.06 11.99
N CYS A 144 6.62 10.11 11.73
CA CYS A 144 6.96 8.69 11.71
C CYS A 144 6.64 7.96 10.40
N GLY A 145 6.01 8.62 9.43
CA GLY A 145 5.66 8.04 8.13
C GLY A 145 4.52 7.03 8.15
N ILE A 146 3.93 6.74 9.31
CA ILE A 146 2.82 5.79 9.44
C ILE A 146 1.55 6.35 8.78
N LEU A 147 0.82 5.47 8.10
CA LEU A 147 -0.45 5.77 7.46
C LEU A 147 -1.62 5.48 8.40
N LEU A 148 -2.59 6.40 8.42
CA LEU A 148 -3.86 6.27 9.10
C LEU A 148 -5.01 6.46 8.11
N SER A 149 -6.18 5.91 8.43
CA SER A 149 -7.39 6.12 7.65
C SER A 149 -7.79 7.59 7.66
N HIS A 150 -8.25 8.10 6.50
CA HIS A 150 -8.68 9.49 6.40
C HIS A 150 -9.90 9.77 7.30
N PRO A 151 -9.92 10.85 8.10
CA PRO A 151 -11.01 11.17 9.03
C PRO A 151 -12.41 11.19 8.42
N HIS A 152 -12.52 11.67 7.18
CA HIS A 152 -13.79 11.71 6.45
C HIS A 152 -14.21 10.37 5.83
N SER A 153 -13.30 9.38 5.71
CA SER A 153 -13.63 8.06 5.18
C SER A 153 -14.55 7.28 6.14
N LYS A 154 -14.25 7.34 7.45
CA LYS A 154 -14.98 6.62 8.51
C LYS A 154 -15.73 7.52 9.49
N GLN A 155 -15.86 8.82 9.18
CA GLN A 155 -16.49 9.83 10.05
C GLN A 155 -15.96 9.85 11.51
N THR A 156 -14.74 9.37 11.73
CA THR A 156 -14.19 9.16 13.08
C THR A 156 -13.58 10.44 13.68
N GLY A 157 -13.54 11.52 12.91
CA GLY A 157 -12.85 12.77 13.27
C GLY A 157 -11.33 12.57 13.39
N THR A 158 -10.65 13.51 14.06
CA THR A 158 -9.18 13.53 14.19
C THR A 158 -8.66 12.78 15.42
N ASN A 159 -9.51 12.05 16.14
CA ASN A 159 -9.14 11.33 17.37
C ASN A 159 -8.05 10.27 17.13
N SER A 160 -8.14 9.55 16.00
CA SER A 160 -7.12 8.56 15.61
C SER A 160 -5.75 9.23 15.41
N MET A 161 -5.72 10.36 14.72
CA MET A 161 -4.52 11.16 14.48
C MET A 161 -3.93 11.71 15.79
N LYS A 162 -4.79 12.23 16.67
CA LYS A 162 -4.39 12.73 17.99
C LYS A 162 -3.78 11.62 18.86
N ARG A 163 -4.45 10.47 18.96
CA ARG A 163 -3.96 9.30 19.71
C ARG A 163 -2.64 8.77 19.14
N HIS A 164 -2.50 8.82 17.82
CA HIS A 164 -1.27 8.44 17.15
C HIS A 164 -0.11 9.35 17.53
N GLN A 165 -0.29 10.68 17.51
CA GLN A 165 0.77 11.63 17.88
C GLN A 165 1.26 11.43 19.32
N SER A 166 0.37 11.11 20.25
CA SER A 166 0.73 10.82 21.65
C SER A 166 1.32 9.42 21.86
N SER A 167 1.31 8.55 20.85
CA SER A 167 1.83 7.19 20.99
C SER A 167 3.36 7.17 21.04
N GLY A 168 3.93 6.32 21.91
CA GLY A 168 5.38 6.19 22.04
C GLY A 168 6.08 5.79 20.73
N LYS A 169 5.40 5.03 19.85
CA LYS A 169 5.92 4.66 18.53
C LYS A 169 6.09 5.89 17.62
N CYS A 170 5.11 6.79 17.60
CA CYS A 170 5.19 8.04 16.84
C CYS A 170 6.28 8.97 17.40
N GLN A 171 6.34 9.12 18.73
CA GLN A 171 7.37 9.92 19.38
C GLN A 171 8.78 9.42 19.10
N LYS A 172 8.98 8.09 19.09
CA LYS A 172 10.26 7.49 18.66
C LYS A 172 10.58 7.82 17.19
N GLY A 173 9.57 7.76 16.32
CA GLY A 173 9.71 8.17 14.92
C GLY A 173 10.18 9.62 14.77
N LEU A 174 9.61 10.55 15.55
CA LEU A 174 10.03 11.96 15.56
C LEU A 174 11.51 12.12 15.94
N ARG A 175 11.97 11.43 16.99
CA ARG A 175 13.38 11.47 17.43
C ARG A 175 14.32 10.91 16.34
N ASN A 176 13.92 9.81 15.71
CA ASN A 176 14.67 9.23 14.60
C ASN A 176 14.74 10.19 13.42
N GLN A 177 13.65 10.89 13.08
CA GLN A 177 13.64 11.87 12.00
C GLN A 177 14.60 13.04 12.29
N ALA A 178 14.60 13.58 13.51
CA ALA A 178 15.54 14.62 13.92
C ALA A 178 17.00 14.15 13.81
N THR A 179 17.27 12.91 14.22
CA THR A 179 18.59 12.30 14.07
C THR A 179 19.01 12.19 12.61
N GLN A 180 18.10 11.73 11.73
CA GLN A 180 18.34 11.64 10.29
C GLN A 180 18.59 13.02 9.64
N GLN A 181 17.89 14.06 10.10
CA GLN A 181 18.14 15.43 9.64
C GLN A 181 19.51 15.94 10.06
N SER A 182 19.91 15.70 11.32
CA SER A 182 21.25 16.05 11.79
C SER A 182 22.34 15.36 10.98
N ILE A 183 22.20 14.05 10.72
CA ILE A 183 23.16 13.29 9.90
C ILE A 183 23.25 13.88 8.49
N LYS A 184 22.12 14.17 7.84
CA LYS A 184 22.11 14.80 6.51
C LYS A 184 22.82 16.14 6.51
N GLN A 185 22.60 16.97 7.53
CA GLN A 185 23.25 18.28 7.64
C GLN A 185 24.76 18.14 7.81
N THR A 186 25.24 17.20 8.62
CA THR A 186 26.68 16.94 8.78
C THR A 186 27.31 16.47 7.47
N ILE A 187 26.65 15.56 6.73
CA ILE A 187 27.14 15.08 5.42
C ILE A 187 27.19 16.24 4.41
N GLN A 188 26.15 17.07 4.36
CA GLN A 188 26.12 18.23 3.48
C GLN A 188 27.21 19.24 3.81
N HIS A 189 27.42 19.53 5.10
CA HIS A 189 28.48 20.42 5.54
C HIS A 189 29.86 19.88 5.17
N ALA A 190 30.12 18.59 5.40
CA ALA A 190 31.37 17.95 5.00
C ALA A 190 31.61 17.99 3.49
N ALA A 191 30.57 17.71 2.67
CA ALA A 191 30.67 17.80 1.21
C ALA A 191 31.01 19.22 0.73
N VAL A 192 30.40 20.24 1.33
CA VAL A 192 30.68 21.65 1.04
C VAL A 192 32.12 22.01 1.43
N SER A 193 32.59 21.61 2.61
CA SER A 193 33.98 21.85 3.03
C SER A 193 35.00 21.19 2.10
N ILE A 194 34.73 19.97 1.61
CA ILE A 194 35.60 19.28 0.64
C ILE A 194 35.65 20.06 -0.69
N ILE A 195 34.50 20.51 -1.19
CA ILE A 195 34.45 21.32 -2.43
C ILE A 195 35.29 22.59 -2.27
N TYR A 196 35.18 23.29 -1.16
CA TYR A 196 35.96 24.50 -0.91
C TYR A 196 37.46 24.22 -0.75
N ALA A 197 37.85 23.12 -0.09
CA ALA A 197 39.26 22.74 0.04
C ALA A 197 39.89 22.41 -1.32
N CYS A 198 39.24 21.56 -2.13
CA CYS A 198 39.74 21.23 -3.48
C CYS A 198 39.78 22.44 -4.43
N SER A 199 39.02 23.51 -4.15
CA SER A 199 39.02 24.73 -4.95
C SER A 199 40.19 25.66 -4.64
N LEU A 200 40.82 25.52 -3.47
CA LEU A 200 41.97 26.34 -3.05
C LEU A 200 43.32 25.74 -3.43
N ASP A 201 43.39 24.42 -3.65
CA ASP A 201 44.61 23.71 -4.07
C ASP A 201 44.89 23.81 -5.60
N TYR A 202 44.09 24.59 -6.34
CA TYR A 202 44.18 24.75 -7.80
C TYR A 202 44.61 26.17 -8.25
N ASN A 203 45.34 26.91 -7.39
CA ASN A 203 46.02 28.18 -7.72
C ASN A 203 47.49 28.13 -7.35
#